data_AF-A0A7X9PH40-F1
#
_entry.id   AF-A0A7X9PH40-F1
#
_cell.length_a   1.000
_cell.length_b   1.000
_cell.length_c   1.000
_cell.angle_alpha   90.00
_cell.angle_beta   90.00
_cell.angle_gamma   90.00
#
_symmetry.space_group_name_H-M   'P 1'
#
loop_
_entity.id
_entity.type
_entity.pdbx_description
1 polymer ?
#
loop_
_entity_poly.entity_id
_entity_poly.type
_entity_poly.pdbx_seq_one_letter_code
_entity_poly.pdbx_strand_id
1 'polypeptide(L)'
;TKYGETSDQIFAIPEIAEVVNGQELGKTKINAPVFLYHGTGDEFIPLEQALNLKEKYCSLGVNTSYMVYPGEHITTQFQAAPQVLDWLKDRFAGKSAASTCRTSNPRPASTANPVDGDFLFSLDGWKLDGTIKLKTLMTKVSLPEGSTFSAETNMTNNTITGGMDIPEFSYYIYAFGLMPLQVKLKIVPAGTMTGTASLDKNGILHINGNVKADIYLKKVGELGIGIPFSLKTKTPVDFPIVFDGPVSSLGDGSLTFTGTTTFPDMVENGIIINALFTVLMSGPGQEFTFTVTPPAPVAW
;
A
#
# COMPACT_ATOMS: atom_id res chain seq x y z
N THR A 1 6.22 11.30 33.82
CA THR A 1 4.91 11.18 34.52
C THR A 1 4.38 12.54 34.93
N LYS A 2 3.20 12.61 35.58
CA LYS A 2 2.70 13.84 36.25
C LYS A 2 3.72 14.48 37.21
N TYR A 3 4.70 13.70 37.70
CA TYR A 3 5.71 14.13 38.67
C TYR A 3 7.13 14.20 38.09
N GLY A 4 7.28 14.03 36.77
CA GLY A 4 8.54 14.24 36.06
C GLY A 4 9.50 13.04 36.03
N GLU A 5 9.17 11.91 36.65
CA GLU A 5 10.00 10.70 36.52
C GLU A 5 9.90 10.11 35.11
N THR A 6 11.02 9.56 34.64
CA THR A 6 11.09 8.74 33.43
C THR A 6 10.51 7.35 33.69
N SER A 7 10.15 6.63 32.62
CA SER A 7 9.77 5.22 32.71
C SER A 7 10.82 4.39 33.42
N ASP A 8 12.10 4.62 33.12
CA ASP A 8 13.22 3.85 33.68
C ASP A 8 13.35 4.08 35.18
N GLN A 9 13.13 5.31 35.66
CA GLN A 9 13.13 5.62 37.09
C GLN A 9 12.00 4.91 37.83
N ILE A 10 10.83 4.77 37.19
CA ILE A 10 9.69 4.06 37.78
C ILE A 10 9.92 2.55 37.77
N PHE A 11 10.44 2.00 36.68
CA PHE A 11 10.77 0.59 36.57
C PHE A 11 11.97 0.16 37.43
N ALA A 12 12.78 1.11 37.92
CA ALA A 12 13.83 0.85 38.89
C ALA A 12 13.33 0.70 40.33
N ILE A 13 12.08 1.07 40.64
CA ILE A 13 11.48 0.86 41.97
C ILE A 13 11.29 -0.65 42.18
N PRO A 14 11.89 -1.28 43.21
CA PRO A 14 11.93 -2.74 43.34
C PRO A 14 10.57 -3.43 43.26
N GLU A 15 9.55 -2.88 43.94
CA GLU A 15 8.21 -3.44 43.96
C GLU A 15 7.53 -3.37 42.58
N ILE A 16 7.80 -2.29 41.83
CA ILE A 16 7.30 -2.13 40.47
C ILE A 16 8.05 -3.08 39.53
N ALA A 17 9.37 -3.15 39.65
CA ALA A 17 10.21 -4.04 38.88
C ALA A 17 9.78 -5.50 39.05
N GLU A 18 9.49 -5.94 40.28
CA GLU A 18 9.01 -7.29 40.57
C GLU A 18 7.69 -7.58 39.84
N VAL A 19 6.71 -6.67 39.93
CA VAL A 19 5.40 -6.82 39.26
C VAL A 19 5.55 -6.85 37.74
N VAL A 20 6.29 -5.90 37.16
CA VAL A 20 6.50 -5.79 35.70
C VAL A 20 7.25 -7.01 35.18
N ASN A 21 8.34 -7.41 35.84
CA ASN A 21 9.07 -8.63 35.48
C ASN A 21 8.19 -9.87 35.61
N GLY A 22 7.28 -9.92 36.59
CA GLY A 22 6.30 -10.99 36.75
C GLY A 22 5.39 -11.18 35.53
N GLN A 23 5.12 -10.11 34.77
CA GLN A 23 4.28 -10.16 33.55
C GLN A 23 5.05 -10.55 32.29
N GLU A 24 6.38 -10.70 32.37
CA GLU A 24 7.19 -10.97 31.17
C GLU A 24 6.97 -12.38 30.63
N LEU A 25 6.62 -12.45 29.34
CA LEU A 25 6.40 -13.69 28.60
C LEU A 25 7.72 -14.39 28.22
N GLY A 26 7.62 -15.66 27.83
CA GLY A 26 8.78 -16.44 27.38
C GLY A 26 9.65 -17.02 28.49
N LYS A 27 9.15 -17.06 29.74
CA LYS A 27 9.82 -17.70 30.89
C LYS A 27 9.50 -19.20 31.03
N THR A 28 8.36 -19.63 30.50
CA THR A 28 7.88 -21.00 30.60
C THR A 28 7.43 -21.51 29.24
N LYS A 29 7.58 -22.82 29.02
CA LYS A 29 7.18 -23.47 27.78
C LYS A 29 5.66 -23.49 27.65
N ILE A 30 5.16 -23.04 26.51
CA ILE A 30 3.76 -23.23 26.12
C ILE A 30 3.60 -24.62 25.51
N ASN A 31 2.65 -25.41 26.03
CA ASN A 31 2.36 -26.77 25.57
C ASN A 31 1.37 -26.81 24.39
N ALA A 32 1.48 -25.82 23.50
CA ALA A 32 0.70 -25.69 22.27
C ALA A 32 1.55 -24.95 21.22
N PRO A 33 1.29 -25.12 19.91
CA PRO A 33 1.89 -24.27 18.90
C PRO A 33 1.49 -22.80 19.10
N VAL A 34 2.38 -21.88 18.72
CA VAL A 34 2.16 -20.43 18.81
C VAL A 34 2.36 -19.82 17.43
N PHE A 35 1.44 -18.94 17.03
CA PHE A 35 1.59 -18.07 15.88
C PHE A 35 1.71 -16.64 16.38
N LEU A 36 2.85 -16.02 16.10
CA LEU A 36 3.10 -14.61 16.36
C LEU A 36 3.03 -13.86 15.02
N TYR A 37 2.68 -12.58 15.07
CA TYR A 37 2.86 -11.67 13.94
C TYR A 37 3.21 -10.27 14.44
N HIS A 38 3.87 -9.47 13.62
CA HIS A 38 4.19 -8.08 13.95
C HIS A 38 4.45 -7.23 12.71
N GLY A 39 4.18 -5.93 12.80
CA GLY A 39 4.46 -4.96 11.74
C GLY A 39 5.86 -4.37 11.90
N THR A 40 6.65 -4.25 10.84
CA THR A 40 7.95 -3.56 10.93
C THR A 40 7.77 -2.08 11.23
N GLY A 41 6.67 -1.49 10.80
CA GLY A 41 6.32 -0.09 11.02
C GLY A 41 5.53 0.17 12.30
N ASP A 42 5.38 -0.80 13.20
CA ASP A 42 4.58 -0.65 14.42
C ASP A 42 5.18 0.41 15.35
N GLU A 43 4.45 1.50 15.48
CA GLU A 43 4.79 2.72 16.18
C GLU A 43 4.32 2.73 17.64
N PHE A 44 3.49 1.75 18.03
CA PHE A 44 3.00 1.60 19.41
C PHE A 44 3.71 0.51 20.18
N ILE A 45 3.94 -0.64 19.54
CA ILE A 45 4.55 -1.82 20.15
C ILE A 45 5.89 -2.10 19.45
N PRO A 46 7.04 -1.92 20.14
CA PRO A 46 8.34 -2.11 19.53
C PRO A 46 8.54 -3.52 18.98
N LEU A 47 8.90 -3.63 17.70
CA LEU A 47 9.17 -4.89 17.00
C LEU A 47 10.14 -5.81 17.75
N GLU A 48 11.18 -5.25 18.34
CA GLU A 48 12.21 -6.00 19.08
C GLU A 48 11.63 -6.81 20.26
N GLN A 49 10.54 -6.35 20.88
CA GLN A 49 9.88 -7.12 21.95
C GLN A 49 9.30 -8.44 21.42
N ALA A 50 8.64 -8.41 20.26
CA ALA A 50 8.08 -9.60 19.62
C ALA A 50 9.17 -10.55 19.09
N LEU A 51 10.23 -10.00 18.51
CA LEU A 51 11.38 -10.78 18.03
C LEU A 51 12.06 -11.55 19.18
N ASN A 52 12.32 -10.87 20.30
CA ASN A 52 12.91 -11.49 21.49
C ASN A 52 11.98 -12.55 22.10
N LEU A 53 10.66 -12.32 22.09
CA LEU A 53 9.68 -13.31 22.57
C LEU A 53 9.71 -14.58 21.72
N LYS A 54 9.76 -14.47 20.38
CA LYS A 54 9.88 -15.62 19.48
C LYS A 54 11.15 -16.42 19.78
N GLU A 55 12.29 -15.76 19.95
CA GLU A 55 13.56 -16.44 20.27
C GLU A 55 13.51 -17.18 21.61
N LYS A 56 12.91 -16.58 22.65
CA LYS A 56 12.67 -17.23 23.95
C LYS A 56 11.77 -18.47 23.81
N TYR A 57 10.67 -18.37 23.07
CA TYR A 57 9.79 -19.52 22.85
C TYR A 57 10.47 -20.64 22.06
N CYS A 58 11.27 -20.29 21.04
CA CYS A 58 12.06 -21.27 20.30
C CYS A 58 13.11 -21.98 21.16
N SER A 59 13.80 -21.26 22.06
CA SER A 59 14.79 -21.87 22.96
C SER A 59 14.15 -22.80 24.00
N LEU A 60 12.90 -22.54 24.38
CA LEU A 60 12.08 -23.40 25.23
C LEU A 60 11.46 -24.59 24.48
N GLY A 61 11.68 -24.71 23.16
CA GLY A 61 11.13 -25.77 22.32
C GLY A 61 9.61 -25.67 22.09
N VAL A 62 9.06 -24.46 22.12
CA VAL A 62 7.68 -24.18 21.68
C VAL A 62 7.65 -24.18 20.15
N ASN A 63 6.68 -24.88 19.55
CA ASN A 63 6.48 -24.84 18.10
C ASN A 63 5.94 -23.47 17.69
N THR A 64 6.85 -22.56 17.33
CA THR A 64 6.54 -21.15 17.07
C THR A 64 6.67 -20.85 15.58
N SER A 65 5.62 -20.24 15.01
CA SER A 65 5.63 -19.57 13.71
C SER A 65 5.58 -18.06 13.94
N TYR A 66 6.28 -17.29 13.12
CA TYR A 66 6.22 -15.84 13.17
C TYR A 66 6.23 -15.22 11.78
N MET A 67 5.28 -14.31 11.54
CA MET A 67 5.09 -13.60 10.28
C MET A 67 5.29 -12.10 10.50
N VAL A 68 6.12 -11.49 9.66
CA VAL A 68 6.43 -10.06 9.74
C VAL A 68 5.82 -9.33 8.57
N TYR A 69 5.09 -8.27 8.86
CA TYR A 69 4.33 -7.49 7.89
C TYR A 69 5.01 -6.14 7.65
N PRO A 70 5.17 -5.69 6.40
CA PRO A 70 5.67 -4.35 6.08
C PRO A 70 4.54 -3.33 6.26
N GLY A 71 4.12 -3.12 7.50
CA GLY A 71 3.02 -2.23 7.87
C GLY A 71 3.14 -1.71 9.30
N GLU A 72 2.31 -0.70 9.58
CA GLU A 72 2.07 -0.07 10.89
C GLU A 72 1.10 -0.91 11.75
N HIS A 73 0.86 -0.47 12.99
CA HIS A 73 0.09 -1.21 13.98
C HIS A 73 -1.32 -1.65 13.52
N ILE A 74 -2.15 -0.71 13.06
CA ILE A 74 -3.55 -0.93 12.67
C ILE A 74 -3.65 -1.72 11.38
N THR A 75 -2.91 -1.34 10.35
CA THR A 75 -2.88 -2.02 9.06
C THR A 75 -2.41 -3.45 9.23
N THR A 76 -1.36 -3.70 10.03
CA THR A 76 -0.86 -5.06 10.27
C THR A 76 -1.92 -5.96 10.91
N GLN A 77 -2.75 -5.42 11.82
CA GLN A 77 -3.87 -6.18 12.40
C GLN A 77 -4.79 -6.73 11.30
N PHE A 78 -5.17 -5.91 10.32
CA PHE A 78 -6.07 -6.32 9.25
C PHE A 78 -5.40 -7.19 8.18
N GLN A 79 -4.11 -6.95 7.88
CA GLN A 79 -3.33 -7.83 7.01
C GLN A 79 -3.19 -9.24 7.59
N ALA A 80 -2.93 -9.34 8.90
CA ALA A 80 -2.68 -10.61 9.56
C ALA A 80 -3.95 -11.40 9.87
N ALA A 81 -5.10 -10.73 10.05
CA ALA A 81 -6.33 -11.36 10.49
C ALA A 81 -6.75 -12.60 9.66
N PRO A 82 -6.78 -12.58 8.31
CA PRO A 82 -7.11 -13.77 7.53
C PRO A 82 -6.15 -14.95 7.80
N GLN A 83 -4.83 -14.68 7.85
CA GLN A 83 -3.83 -15.72 8.11
C GLN A 83 -3.94 -16.29 9.52
N VAL A 84 -4.21 -15.45 10.52
CA VAL A 84 -4.42 -15.89 11.91
C VAL A 84 -5.64 -16.80 12.02
N LEU A 85 -6.75 -16.41 11.39
CA LEU A 85 -7.99 -17.19 11.40
C LEU A 85 -7.81 -18.55 10.70
N ASP A 86 -7.14 -18.57 9.55
CA ASP A 86 -6.81 -19.81 8.84
C ASP A 86 -5.85 -20.70 9.65
N TRP A 87 -4.85 -20.10 10.31
CA TRP A 87 -3.92 -20.84 11.17
C TRP A 87 -4.66 -21.48 12.36
N LEU A 88 -5.59 -20.76 13.00
CA LEU A 88 -6.41 -21.29 14.09
C LEU A 88 -7.34 -22.41 13.61
N LYS A 89 -8.00 -22.22 12.47
CA LYS A 89 -8.85 -23.24 11.83
C LYS A 89 -8.09 -24.53 11.59
N ASP A 90 -6.84 -24.45 11.12
CA ASP A 90 -5.99 -25.61 10.92
C ASP A 90 -5.63 -26.34 12.22
N ARG A 91 -5.45 -25.61 13.33
CA ARG A 91 -5.24 -26.23 14.66
C ARG A 91 -6.50 -26.95 15.16
N PHE A 92 -7.68 -26.37 14.99
CA PHE A 92 -8.95 -27.03 15.34
C PHE A 92 -9.24 -28.24 14.46
N ALA A 93 -8.73 -28.26 13.22
CA ALA A 93 -8.82 -29.41 12.32
C ALA A 93 -7.72 -30.49 12.56
N GLY A 94 -6.89 -30.33 13.60
CA GLY A 94 -5.83 -31.30 13.93
C GLY A 94 -4.64 -31.30 12.97
N LYS A 95 -4.48 -30.27 12.13
CA LYS A 95 -3.31 -30.16 11.24
C LYS A 95 -2.08 -29.70 12.01
N SER A 96 -0.92 -30.25 11.68
CA SER A 96 0.37 -29.86 12.27
C SER A 96 0.74 -28.41 11.98
N ALA A 97 1.26 -27.69 12.98
CA ALA A 97 1.79 -26.34 12.81
C ALA A 97 3.22 -26.36 12.26
N ALA A 98 3.48 -25.53 11.25
CA ALA A 98 4.85 -25.23 10.83
C ALA A 98 5.58 -24.43 11.93
N SER A 99 6.92 -24.42 11.85
CA SER A 99 7.77 -23.63 12.74
C SER A 99 8.74 -22.78 11.95
N THR A 100 9.00 -21.56 12.42
CA THR A 100 10.04 -20.67 11.92
C THR A 100 11.23 -20.55 12.88
N CYS A 101 11.33 -21.42 13.89
CA CYS A 101 12.43 -21.38 14.87
C CYS A 101 13.83 -21.64 14.28
N ARG A 102 13.93 -22.14 13.05
CA ARG A 102 15.20 -22.38 12.33
C ARG A 102 15.29 -21.60 11.01
N THR A 103 14.69 -20.42 10.95
CA THR A 103 14.81 -19.55 9.77
C THR A 103 16.26 -19.21 9.44
N SER A 104 16.55 -19.01 8.16
CA SER A 104 17.78 -18.38 7.68
C SER A 104 17.56 -16.92 7.25
N ASN A 105 16.34 -16.41 7.36
CA ASN A 105 16.02 -15.03 6.98
C ASN A 105 16.70 -14.05 7.96
N PRO A 106 17.17 -12.89 7.46
CA PRO A 106 17.77 -11.88 8.32
C PRO A 106 16.77 -11.41 9.39
N ARG A 107 17.29 -11.01 10.56
CA ARG A 107 16.46 -10.43 11.63
C ARG A 107 15.75 -9.18 11.08
N PRO A 108 14.41 -9.10 11.17
CA PRO A 108 13.66 -7.93 10.76
C PRO A 108 14.11 -6.68 11.52
N ALA A 109 14.14 -5.54 10.84
CA ALA A 109 14.43 -4.25 11.43
C ALA A 109 13.15 -3.42 11.50
N SER A 110 13.05 -2.56 12.53
CA SER A 110 11.96 -1.60 12.62
C SER A 110 12.08 -0.57 11.51
N THR A 111 10.94 -0.25 10.90
CA THR A 111 10.70 0.84 9.96
C THR A 111 9.71 1.86 10.53
N ALA A 112 9.40 1.77 11.83
CA ALA A 112 8.47 2.68 12.49
C ALA A 112 8.97 4.13 12.43
N ASN A 113 8.05 5.06 12.20
CA ASN A 113 8.37 6.48 12.24
C ASN A 113 8.79 6.88 13.67
N PRO A 114 9.72 7.85 13.82
CA PRO A 114 10.06 8.41 15.13
C PRO A 114 8.82 8.93 15.88
N VAL A 115 8.78 8.75 17.20
CA VAL A 115 7.66 9.16 18.06
C VAL A 115 7.86 10.60 18.61
N ASP A 116 8.71 11.40 17.98
CA ASP A 116 9.11 12.74 18.42
C ASP A 116 8.37 13.85 17.67
N GLY A 117 7.03 13.86 17.78
CA GLY A 117 6.22 14.96 17.28
C GLY A 117 4.91 14.48 16.68
N ASP A 118 4.80 14.64 15.35
CA ASP A 118 3.58 14.33 14.62
C ASP A 118 3.35 12.82 14.49
N PHE A 119 2.08 12.42 14.48
CA PHE A 119 1.69 11.02 14.33
C PHE A 119 1.61 10.66 12.85
N LEU A 120 2.65 9.98 12.35
CA LEU A 120 2.84 9.70 10.93
C LEU A 120 2.60 8.24 10.58
N PHE A 121 1.87 8.02 9.48
CA PHE A 121 1.68 6.72 8.85
C PHE A 121 2.21 6.74 7.43
N SER A 122 2.99 5.72 7.07
CA SER A 122 3.66 5.65 5.78
C SER A 122 3.26 4.39 5.03
N LEU A 123 2.83 4.57 3.78
CA LEU A 123 2.73 3.52 2.77
C LEU A 123 3.95 3.66 1.87
N ASP A 124 4.79 2.63 1.81
CA ASP A 124 6.05 2.66 1.06
C ASP A 124 6.03 1.62 -0.07
N GLY A 125 5.84 2.10 -1.31
CA GLY A 125 5.94 1.27 -2.49
C GLY A 125 4.89 0.16 -2.57
N TRP A 126 3.69 0.42 -2.05
CA TRP A 126 2.60 -0.54 -2.06
C TRP A 126 2.11 -0.82 -3.47
N LYS A 127 1.63 -2.03 -3.72
CA LYS A 127 1.18 -2.43 -5.06
C LYS A 127 -0.02 -1.56 -5.45
N LEU A 128 0.06 -0.95 -6.63
CA LEU A 128 -1.01 -0.18 -7.24
C LEU A 128 -1.57 -0.93 -8.45
N ASP A 129 -2.72 -1.56 -8.28
CA ASP A 129 -3.50 -2.07 -9.41
C ASP A 129 -4.46 -0.99 -9.89
N GLY A 130 -4.74 -0.94 -11.19
CA GLY A 130 -5.64 0.09 -11.68
C GLY A 130 -6.19 -0.15 -13.07
N THR A 131 -7.35 0.45 -13.33
CA THR A 131 -7.95 0.52 -14.66
C THR A 131 -8.48 1.91 -14.95
N ILE A 132 -8.34 2.36 -16.19
CA ILE A 132 -8.96 3.57 -16.73
C ILE A 132 -9.79 3.16 -17.94
N LYS A 133 -11.10 3.34 -17.85
CA LYS A 133 -12.04 3.09 -18.94
C LYS A 133 -12.17 4.35 -19.79
N LEU A 134 -11.67 4.26 -21.01
CA LEU A 134 -11.79 5.32 -21.99
C LEU A 134 -13.17 5.27 -22.65
N LYS A 135 -13.99 6.29 -22.40
CA LYS A 135 -15.40 6.37 -22.78
C LYS A 135 -15.62 6.20 -24.29
N THR A 136 -14.93 6.99 -25.11
CA THR A 136 -15.11 6.97 -26.57
C THR A 136 -14.62 5.66 -27.20
N LEU A 137 -13.49 5.14 -26.71
CA LEU A 137 -12.92 3.88 -27.20
C LEU A 137 -13.62 2.63 -26.65
N MET A 138 -14.44 2.78 -25.61
CA MET A 138 -15.07 1.68 -24.87
C MET A 138 -14.07 0.61 -24.43
N THR A 139 -12.84 1.03 -24.10
CA THR A 139 -11.74 0.15 -23.73
C THR A 139 -11.28 0.43 -22.31
N LYS A 140 -10.79 -0.61 -21.61
CA LYS A 140 -10.22 -0.49 -20.27
C LYS A 140 -8.71 -0.66 -20.36
N VAL A 141 -7.99 0.42 -20.09
CA VAL A 141 -6.53 0.42 -19.97
C VAL A 141 -6.17 0.02 -18.55
N SER A 142 -5.50 -1.12 -18.38
CA SER A 142 -4.99 -1.54 -17.08
C SER A 142 -3.59 -0.97 -16.83
N LEU A 143 -3.30 -0.60 -15.58
CA LEU A 143 -1.95 -0.28 -15.15
C LEU A 143 -1.06 -1.54 -15.26
N PRO A 144 0.24 -1.39 -15.58
CA PRO A 144 1.15 -2.51 -15.69
C PRO A 144 1.55 -3.07 -14.33
N GLU A 145 2.05 -4.30 -14.35
CA GLU A 145 2.75 -4.88 -13.19
C GLU A 145 3.94 -3.99 -12.79
N GLY A 146 4.25 -3.97 -11.50
CA GLY A 146 5.30 -3.12 -10.94
C GLY A 146 4.86 -1.68 -10.67
N SER A 147 3.60 -1.32 -10.95
CA SER A 147 3.04 -0.03 -10.51
C SER A 147 2.96 0.01 -8.99
N THR A 148 3.40 1.13 -8.40
CA THR A 148 3.43 1.33 -6.95
C THR A 148 2.81 2.64 -6.51
N PHE A 149 2.37 2.68 -5.26
CA PHE A 149 1.83 3.85 -4.58
C PHE A 149 2.54 4.04 -3.24
N SER A 150 2.93 5.28 -2.96
CA SER A 150 3.48 5.67 -1.66
C SER A 150 2.71 6.86 -1.13
N ALA A 151 2.51 6.90 0.19
CA ALA A 151 1.86 8.01 0.86
C ALA A 151 2.41 8.18 2.27
N GLU A 152 2.46 9.43 2.73
CA GLU A 152 2.69 9.79 4.12
C GLU A 152 1.47 10.55 4.62
N THR A 153 0.86 10.03 5.67
CA THR A 153 -0.29 10.62 6.33
C THR A 153 0.14 11.14 7.69
N ASN A 154 -0.13 12.41 7.94
CA ASN A 154 0.06 13.05 9.23
C ASN A 154 -1.29 13.20 9.92
N MET A 155 -1.51 12.37 10.93
CA MET A 155 -2.78 12.33 11.68
C MET A 155 -2.87 13.41 12.76
N THR A 156 -1.77 14.10 13.09
CA THR A 156 -1.81 15.27 13.98
C THR A 156 -2.51 16.45 13.31
N ASN A 157 -2.24 16.68 12.02
CA ASN A 157 -2.80 17.79 11.25
C ASN A 157 -3.78 17.36 10.15
N ASN A 158 -4.10 16.06 10.06
CA ASN A 158 -5.01 15.45 9.09
C ASN A 158 -4.64 15.71 7.63
N THR A 159 -3.34 15.67 7.32
CA THR A 159 -2.84 15.81 5.94
C THR A 159 -2.36 14.49 5.38
N ILE A 160 -2.46 14.34 4.07
CA ILE A 160 -1.85 13.23 3.34
C ILE A 160 -1.10 13.80 2.14
N THR A 161 0.10 13.27 1.93
CA THR A 161 0.87 13.49 0.71
C THR A 161 1.28 12.15 0.12
N GLY A 162 1.55 12.11 -1.17
CA GLY A 162 1.98 10.86 -1.79
C GLY A 162 2.27 10.97 -3.27
N GLY A 163 2.46 9.80 -3.87
CA GLY A 163 2.79 9.67 -5.27
C GLY A 163 2.56 8.25 -5.76
N MET A 164 2.71 8.08 -7.06
CA MET A 164 2.64 6.79 -7.72
C MET A 164 3.81 6.67 -8.70
N ASP A 165 4.33 5.46 -8.83
CA ASP A 165 5.28 5.11 -9.88
C ASP A 165 4.60 4.10 -10.80
N ILE A 166 4.53 4.42 -12.09
CA ILE A 166 3.87 3.59 -13.10
C ILE A 166 4.90 3.35 -14.22
N PRO A 167 5.42 2.13 -14.36
CA PRO A 167 6.34 1.78 -15.44
C PRO A 167 5.75 2.09 -16.83
N GLU A 168 6.61 2.44 -17.80
CA GLU A 168 6.16 2.53 -19.19
C GLU A 168 5.69 1.16 -19.69
N PHE A 169 4.54 1.12 -20.37
CA PHE A 169 3.94 -0.13 -20.82
C PHE A 169 3.36 -0.03 -22.22
N SER A 170 3.21 -1.17 -22.88
CA SER A 170 2.61 -1.24 -24.21
C SER A 170 1.12 -1.56 -24.13
N TYR A 171 0.33 -0.95 -24.98
CA TYR A 171 -1.11 -1.17 -25.07
C TYR A 171 -1.57 -1.19 -26.52
N TYR A 172 -2.66 -1.88 -26.80
CA TYR A 172 -3.29 -1.89 -28.12
C TYR A 172 -4.55 -1.05 -28.09
N ILE A 173 -4.59 0.00 -28.90
CA ILE A 173 -5.79 0.82 -29.11
C ILE A 173 -6.59 0.20 -30.26
N TYR A 174 -7.84 -0.14 -29.98
CA TYR A 174 -8.81 -0.63 -30.95
C TYR A 174 -9.81 0.49 -31.25
N ALA A 175 -9.76 1.06 -32.45
CA ALA A 175 -10.67 2.11 -32.88
C ALA A 175 -11.35 1.72 -34.20
N PHE A 176 -12.68 1.92 -34.27
CA PHE A 176 -13.48 1.87 -35.51
C PHE A 176 -13.27 0.65 -36.44
N GLY A 177 -13.07 -0.55 -35.90
CA GLY A 177 -12.89 -1.76 -36.72
C GLY A 177 -11.60 -1.82 -37.53
N LEU A 178 -10.65 -0.92 -37.26
CA LEU A 178 -9.32 -0.92 -37.85
C LEU A 178 -8.39 -1.91 -37.12
N MET A 179 -7.25 -2.21 -37.76
CA MET A 179 -6.18 -3.00 -37.16
C MET A 179 -5.73 -2.38 -35.82
N PRO A 180 -5.52 -3.20 -34.77
CA PRO A 180 -5.08 -2.69 -33.48
C PRO A 180 -3.78 -1.90 -33.59
N LEU A 181 -3.79 -0.72 -32.99
CA LEU A 181 -2.65 0.17 -32.96
C LEU A 181 -1.87 -0.04 -31.66
N GLN A 182 -0.68 -0.65 -31.74
CA GLN A 182 0.21 -0.72 -30.59
C GLN A 182 0.84 0.64 -30.30
N VAL A 183 0.82 1.02 -29.03
CA VAL A 183 1.35 2.26 -28.48
C VAL A 183 2.11 1.96 -27.19
N LYS A 184 3.06 2.82 -26.85
CA LYS A 184 3.67 2.91 -25.52
C LYS A 184 2.99 4.02 -24.74
N LEU A 185 2.54 3.68 -23.54
CA LEU A 185 1.91 4.59 -22.59
C LEU A 185 2.87 4.86 -21.44
N LYS A 186 2.95 6.12 -21.04
CA LYS A 186 3.67 6.56 -19.85
C LYS A 186 2.80 7.55 -19.09
N ILE A 187 2.59 7.30 -17.80
CA ILE A 187 1.83 8.17 -16.90
C ILE A 187 2.85 8.78 -15.93
N VAL A 188 2.89 10.11 -15.86
CA VAL A 188 3.87 10.82 -15.02
C VAL A 188 3.14 11.75 -14.08
N PRO A 189 3.29 11.62 -12.75
CA PRO A 189 2.74 12.57 -11.80
C PRO A 189 3.21 14.00 -12.12
N ALA A 190 2.28 14.94 -12.15
CA ALA A 190 2.52 16.37 -12.40
C ALA A 190 2.81 17.15 -11.11
N GLY A 191 3.07 16.44 -10.02
CA GLY A 191 3.32 16.95 -8.68
C GLY A 191 3.03 15.89 -7.62
N THR A 192 3.38 16.18 -6.38
CA THR A 192 2.99 15.37 -5.22
C THR A 192 1.49 15.44 -5.04
N MET A 193 0.86 14.30 -4.77
CA MET A 193 -0.52 14.25 -4.29
C MET A 193 -0.61 15.01 -2.97
N THR A 194 -1.66 15.79 -2.80
CA THR A 194 -1.99 16.43 -1.53
C THR A 194 -3.46 16.25 -1.23
N GLY A 195 -3.77 16.16 0.06
CA GLY A 195 -5.14 16.02 0.53
C GLY A 195 -5.23 16.02 2.05
N THR A 196 -6.39 15.62 2.52
CA THR A 196 -6.66 15.36 3.92
C THR A 196 -6.95 13.89 4.15
N ALA A 197 -6.50 13.37 5.29
CA ALA A 197 -6.89 12.06 5.77
C ALA A 197 -7.27 12.15 7.25
N SER A 198 -8.35 11.49 7.64
CA SER A 198 -8.82 11.46 9.03
C SER A 198 -9.54 10.15 9.34
N LEU A 199 -9.55 9.76 10.62
CA LEU A 199 -10.21 8.56 11.10
C LEU A 199 -11.27 8.96 12.12
N ASP A 200 -12.52 8.57 11.90
CA ASP A 200 -13.62 8.87 12.82
C ASP A 200 -13.72 7.86 13.97
N LYS A 201 -14.63 8.11 14.91
CA LYS A 201 -14.86 7.24 16.08
C LYS A 201 -15.50 5.89 15.75
N ASN A 202 -16.04 5.72 14.55
CA ASN A 202 -16.63 4.48 14.07
C ASN A 202 -15.61 3.63 13.29
N GLY A 203 -14.36 4.09 13.17
CA GLY A 203 -13.33 3.41 12.38
C GLY A 203 -13.48 3.65 10.88
N ILE A 204 -14.17 4.72 10.47
CA ILE A 204 -14.28 5.14 9.08
C ILE A 204 -13.12 6.07 8.75
N LEU A 205 -12.32 5.65 7.78
CA LEU A 205 -11.23 6.40 7.19
C LEU A 205 -11.80 7.27 6.08
N HIS A 206 -11.55 8.58 6.19
CA HIS A 206 -11.89 9.59 5.21
C HIS A 206 -10.61 10.08 4.55
N ILE A 207 -10.47 9.87 3.24
CA ILE A 207 -9.38 10.41 2.42
C ILE A 207 -10.00 11.32 1.37
N ASN A 208 -9.48 12.52 1.22
CA ASN A 208 -9.87 13.45 0.18
C ASN A 208 -8.64 14.18 -0.34
N GLY A 209 -8.26 13.88 -1.58
CA GLY A 209 -7.15 14.54 -2.24
C GLY A 209 -7.24 14.41 -3.75
N ASN A 210 -6.21 14.92 -4.42
CA ASN A 210 -6.13 14.90 -5.88
C ASN A 210 -4.72 14.49 -6.33
N VAL A 211 -4.65 13.62 -7.33
CA VAL A 211 -3.43 13.31 -8.07
C VAL A 211 -3.55 13.91 -9.45
N LYS A 212 -2.57 14.71 -9.86
CA LYS A 212 -2.47 15.20 -11.23
C LYS A 212 -1.40 14.42 -11.97
N ALA A 213 -1.69 13.97 -13.19
CA ALA A 213 -0.71 13.25 -14.00
C ALA A 213 -0.79 13.62 -15.48
N ASP A 214 0.37 13.73 -16.10
CA ASP A 214 0.52 13.82 -17.54
C ASP A 214 0.46 12.43 -18.16
N ILE A 215 -0.31 12.28 -19.23
CA ILE A 215 -0.39 11.03 -19.99
C ILE A 215 0.34 11.22 -21.31
N TYR A 216 1.35 10.39 -21.54
CA TYR A 216 2.13 10.35 -22.76
C TYR A 216 1.78 9.09 -23.55
N LEU A 217 1.69 9.27 -24.86
CA LEU A 217 1.39 8.22 -25.82
C LEU A 217 2.41 8.28 -26.96
N LYS A 218 3.17 7.21 -27.16
CA LYS A 218 4.19 7.13 -28.19
C LYS A 218 3.96 5.92 -29.08
N LYS A 219 3.97 6.11 -30.40
CA LYS A 219 4.10 5.01 -31.36
C LYS A 219 5.52 5.00 -31.92
N VAL A 220 6.18 3.85 -31.79
CA VAL A 220 7.44 3.59 -32.47
C VAL A 220 7.13 2.95 -33.83
N GLY A 221 7.71 3.45 -34.92
CA GLY A 221 7.59 2.81 -36.23
C GLY A 221 8.33 1.48 -36.21
N GLU A 222 7.66 0.38 -36.52
CA GLU A 222 8.25 -0.96 -36.51
C GLU A 222 8.43 -1.43 -37.95
N LEU A 223 9.66 -1.85 -38.31
CA LEU A 223 10.02 -2.33 -39.67
C LEU A 223 9.68 -1.37 -40.83
N GLY A 224 9.58 -0.06 -40.56
CA GLY A 224 9.19 0.95 -41.56
C GLY A 224 7.68 1.07 -41.81
N ILE A 225 6.86 0.37 -41.00
CA ILE A 225 5.40 0.38 -41.11
C ILE A 225 4.80 1.26 -40.00
N GLY A 226 4.05 2.28 -40.41
CA GLY A 226 3.33 3.21 -39.52
C GLY A 226 4.08 4.51 -39.22
N ILE A 227 3.31 5.59 -39.04
CA ILE A 227 3.84 6.94 -38.79
C ILE A 227 4.21 7.06 -37.31
N PRO A 228 5.50 7.23 -36.95
CA PRO A 228 5.89 7.43 -35.56
C PRO A 228 5.27 8.73 -35.04
N PHE A 229 4.83 8.71 -33.79
CA PHE A 229 4.28 9.89 -33.13
C PHE A 229 4.57 9.91 -31.64
N SER A 230 4.57 11.11 -31.07
CA SER A 230 4.62 11.35 -29.63
C SER A 230 3.55 12.36 -29.25
N LEU A 231 2.66 11.97 -28.36
CA LEU A 231 1.56 12.79 -27.87
C LEU A 231 1.63 12.92 -26.35
N LYS A 232 1.12 14.04 -25.84
CA LYS A 232 0.92 14.32 -24.43
C LYS A 232 -0.45 14.96 -24.20
N THR A 233 -1.07 14.75 -23.05
CA THR A 233 -2.21 15.58 -22.60
C THR A 233 -1.80 17.05 -22.47
N LYS A 234 -2.63 17.96 -23.00
CA LYS A 234 -2.39 19.41 -23.03
C LYS A 234 -2.18 20.02 -21.64
N THR A 235 -2.89 19.51 -20.66
CA THR A 235 -2.71 19.79 -19.24
C THR A 235 -2.69 18.46 -18.48
N PRO A 236 -2.19 18.43 -17.24
CA PRO A 236 -2.30 17.24 -16.40
C PRO A 236 -3.77 16.82 -16.23
N VAL A 237 -4.02 15.52 -16.28
CA VAL A 237 -5.31 14.92 -15.92
C VAL A 237 -5.44 14.92 -14.40
N ASP A 238 -6.60 15.32 -13.90
CA ASP A 238 -6.90 15.37 -12.47
C ASP A 238 -7.66 14.11 -12.05
N PHE A 239 -7.10 13.33 -11.13
CA PHE A 239 -7.69 12.13 -10.55
C PHE A 239 -8.06 12.41 -9.10
N PRO A 240 -9.35 12.56 -8.78
CA PRO A 240 -9.81 12.64 -7.40
C PRO A 240 -9.50 11.34 -6.65
N ILE A 241 -8.76 11.44 -5.56
CA ILE A 241 -8.44 10.34 -4.66
C ILE A 241 -9.32 10.51 -3.43
N VAL A 242 -10.53 9.96 -3.51
CA VAL A 242 -11.53 10.04 -2.45
C VAL A 242 -11.85 8.63 -1.96
N PHE A 243 -11.81 8.45 -0.64
CA PHE A 243 -12.18 7.20 0.01
C PHE A 243 -12.93 7.50 1.30
N ASP A 244 -14.08 6.86 1.45
CA ASP A 244 -14.91 6.89 2.65
C ASP A 244 -15.30 5.45 2.97
N GLY A 245 -14.60 4.82 3.91
CA GLY A 245 -14.78 3.40 4.17
C GLY A 245 -14.07 2.93 5.43
N PRO A 246 -14.22 1.66 5.82
CA PRO A 246 -13.60 1.15 7.03
C PRO A 246 -12.07 1.20 6.92
N VAL A 247 -11.39 1.58 8.01
CA VAL A 247 -9.93 1.60 8.11
C VAL A 247 -9.30 0.24 7.84
N SER A 248 -10.07 -0.85 8.00
CA SER A 248 -9.63 -2.20 7.63
C SER A 248 -9.18 -2.34 6.19
N SER A 249 -9.69 -1.49 5.30
CA SER A 249 -9.36 -1.47 3.87
C SER A 249 -7.88 -1.23 3.60
N LEU A 250 -7.16 -0.58 4.53
CA LEU A 250 -5.71 -0.41 4.48
C LEU A 250 -4.99 -1.75 4.53
N GLY A 251 -5.45 -2.69 5.37
CA GLY A 251 -4.74 -3.95 5.58
C GLY A 251 -5.33 -5.16 4.87
N ASP A 252 -6.62 -5.16 4.54
CA ASP A 252 -7.26 -6.29 3.86
C ASP A 252 -7.09 -6.27 2.32
N GLY A 253 -6.45 -5.21 1.79
CA GLY A 253 -6.19 -5.04 0.35
C GLY A 253 -7.39 -4.52 -0.45
N SER A 254 -8.44 -4.04 0.22
CA SER A 254 -9.63 -3.50 -0.43
C SER A 254 -9.63 -1.99 -0.62
N LEU A 255 -8.59 -1.26 -0.17
CA LEU A 255 -8.46 0.19 -0.37
C LEU A 255 -8.54 0.54 -1.88
N THR A 256 -9.71 1.00 -2.30
CA THR A 256 -10.03 1.22 -3.71
C THR A 256 -10.59 2.61 -3.91
N PHE A 257 -9.92 3.39 -4.74
CA PHE A 257 -10.35 4.70 -5.19
C PHE A 257 -11.07 4.56 -6.52
N THR A 258 -12.28 5.10 -6.60
CA THR A 258 -13.06 5.10 -7.84
C THR A 258 -13.56 6.49 -8.15
N GLY A 259 -13.73 6.80 -9.43
CA GLY A 259 -14.27 8.08 -9.82
C GLY A 259 -14.31 8.28 -11.33
N THR A 260 -14.63 9.50 -11.71
CA THR A 260 -14.61 9.94 -13.11
C THR A 260 -13.66 11.11 -13.28
N THR A 261 -12.98 11.17 -14.41
CA THR A 261 -12.10 12.29 -14.79
C THR A 261 -12.37 12.77 -16.21
N THR A 262 -11.75 13.89 -16.57
CA THR A 262 -11.75 14.48 -17.91
C THR A 262 -10.33 14.45 -18.45
N PHE A 263 -10.14 13.79 -19.59
CA PHE A 263 -8.86 13.83 -20.28
C PHE A 263 -8.79 15.09 -21.15
N PRO A 264 -7.79 15.96 -20.98
CA PRO A 264 -7.57 17.11 -21.85
C PRO A 264 -7.21 16.66 -23.27
N ASP A 265 -7.28 17.59 -24.22
CA ASP A 265 -6.83 17.37 -25.60
C ASP A 265 -5.40 16.85 -25.67
N MET A 266 -5.10 16.07 -26.72
CA MET A 266 -3.76 15.55 -26.98
C MET A 266 -2.98 16.53 -27.89
N VAL A 267 -1.71 16.76 -27.57
CA VAL A 267 -0.82 17.72 -28.24
C VAL A 267 0.53 17.08 -28.65
N GLU A 268 1.41 17.85 -29.30
CA GLU A 268 2.81 17.52 -29.67
C GLU A 268 3.09 16.78 -31.01
N ASN A 269 2.09 16.31 -31.76
CA ASN A 269 2.35 15.55 -33.01
C ASN A 269 1.69 16.12 -34.29
N GLY A 270 1.52 17.44 -34.35
CA GLY A 270 0.90 18.13 -35.48
C GLY A 270 -0.63 17.98 -35.53
N ILE A 271 -1.30 18.82 -36.32
CA ILE A 271 -2.76 19.04 -36.26
C ILE A 271 -3.56 17.75 -36.45
N ILE A 272 -3.20 16.91 -37.42
CA ILE A 272 -4.00 15.73 -37.79
C ILE A 272 -3.98 14.64 -36.70
N ILE A 273 -2.78 14.30 -36.20
CA ILE A 273 -2.63 13.24 -35.20
C ILE A 273 -3.15 13.71 -33.84
N ASN A 274 -2.92 14.99 -33.48
CA ASN A 274 -3.51 15.60 -32.28
C ASN A 274 -5.05 15.52 -32.31
N ALA A 275 -5.67 15.92 -33.43
CA ALA A 275 -7.13 15.91 -33.57
C ALA A 275 -7.71 14.49 -33.44
N LEU A 276 -7.09 13.50 -34.10
CA LEU A 276 -7.54 12.11 -34.02
C LEU A 276 -7.53 11.59 -32.58
N PHE A 277 -6.40 11.73 -31.87
CA PHE A 277 -6.28 11.20 -30.52
C PHE A 277 -7.06 12.00 -29.48
N THR A 278 -7.26 13.30 -29.72
CA THR A 278 -8.19 14.12 -28.91
C THR A 278 -9.60 13.56 -28.99
N VAL A 279 -10.11 13.23 -30.18
CA VAL A 279 -11.45 12.65 -30.33
C VAL A 279 -11.55 11.28 -29.64
N LEU A 280 -10.50 10.45 -29.74
CA LEU A 280 -10.51 9.09 -29.22
C LEU A 280 -10.32 9.00 -27.70
N MET A 281 -9.46 9.83 -27.11
CA MET A 281 -9.01 9.67 -25.73
C MET A 281 -9.45 10.80 -24.79
N SER A 282 -9.78 11.98 -25.33
CA SER A 282 -10.07 13.16 -24.52
C SER A 282 -11.57 13.33 -24.27
N GLY A 283 -11.89 14.23 -23.34
CA GLY A 283 -13.25 14.55 -22.93
C GLY A 283 -13.64 13.96 -21.56
N PRO A 284 -14.82 14.34 -21.05
CA PRO A 284 -15.28 13.98 -19.71
C PRO A 284 -15.85 12.56 -19.64
N GLY A 285 -15.84 12.01 -18.42
CA GLY A 285 -16.48 10.73 -18.11
C GLY A 285 -15.58 9.52 -18.33
N GLN A 286 -14.26 9.69 -18.24
CA GLN A 286 -13.34 8.57 -18.14
C GLN A 286 -13.46 7.98 -16.73
N GLU A 287 -13.86 6.72 -16.60
CA GLU A 287 -14.00 6.07 -15.29
C GLU A 287 -12.66 5.47 -14.90
N PHE A 288 -12.24 5.65 -13.64
CA PHE A 288 -11.04 5.00 -13.11
C PHE A 288 -11.36 4.19 -11.86
N THR A 289 -10.53 3.18 -11.62
CA THR A 289 -10.53 2.37 -10.41
C THR A 289 -9.09 2.05 -10.10
N PHE A 290 -8.62 2.44 -8.91
CA PHE A 290 -7.27 2.19 -8.43
C PHE A 290 -7.35 1.49 -7.09
N THR A 291 -6.71 0.33 -6.96
CA THR A 291 -6.68 -0.47 -5.74
C THR A 291 -5.25 -0.54 -5.24
N VAL A 292 -5.07 -0.17 -3.98
CA VAL A 292 -3.78 -0.19 -3.29
C VAL A 292 -3.75 -1.39 -2.36
N THR A 293 -2.76 -2.27 -2.52
CA THR A 293 -2.65 -3.53 -1.77
C THR A 293 -1.36 -3.56 -0.95
N PRO A 294 -1.41 -3.99 0.32
CA PRO A 294 -0.22 -4.12 1.15
C PRO A 294 0.78 -5.14 0.59
N PRO A 295 2.08 -4.94 0.82
CA PRO A 295 3.07 -5.94 0.44
C PRO A 295 2.91 -7.21 1.29
N ALA A 296 3.27 -8.36 0.72
CA ALA A 296 3.12 -9.64 1.40
C ALA A 296 4.03 -9.74 2.65
N PRO A 297 3.58 -10.43 3.72
CA PRO A 297 4.42 -10.68 4.87
C PRO A 297 5.51 -11.70 4.59
N VAL A 298 6.55 -11.67 5.42
CA VAL A 298 7.69 -12.60 5.37
C VAL A 298 7.72 -13.45 6.63
N ALA A 299 7.90 -14.76 6.48
CA ALA A 299 8.11 -15.65 7.62
C ALA A 299 9.49 -15.39 8.23
N TRP A 300 9.57 -15.24 9.55
CA TRP A 300 10.83 -15.16 10.28
C TRP A 300 10.86 -16.13 11.44
#